data_AF-A0ABD5TTL2-F1
#
_entry.id   AF-A0ABD5TTL2-F1
#
_cell.length_a   1.000
_cell.length_b   1.000
_cell.length_c   1.000
_cell.angle_alpha   90.00
_cell.angle_beta   90.00
_cell.angle_gamma   90.00
#
_symmetry.space_group_name_H-M   'P 1'
#
loop_
_entity.id
_entity.type
_entity.pdbx_description
1 polymer ?
#
loop_
_entity_poly.entity_id
_entity_poly.type
_entity_poly.pdbx_seq_one_letter_code
_entity_poly.pdbx_strand_id
1 'polypeptide(L)'
;MPIHLASLKYAFAGMVAWALWAVFVKLALRGATTQMVLLITYATAAFVIAGYVALTGGELDPTRWGLGYSLAGGAASGLGALAYYRSLETGDVGTTTTITGLYFVVAAILGALVLDESLSASDTAGIALAALGVAILVR
;
A
#
# COMPACT_ATOMS: atom_id res chain seq x y z
N MET A 1 19.11 6.35 12.06
CA MET A 1 17.83 6.41 12.79
C MET A 1 17.61 5.07 13.49
N PRO A 2 17.42 5.01 14.82
CA PRO A 2 17.27 3.72 15.51
C PRO A 2 15.94 3.06 15.11
N ILE A 3 16.03 1.85 14.55
CA ILE A 3 14.87 1.03 14.22
C ILE A 3 14.15 0.67 15.52
N HIS A 4 12.95 1.19 15.72
CA HIS A 4 12.12 0.78 16.86
C HIS A 4 11.63 -0.65 16.60
N LEU A 5 12.07 -1.63 17.41
CA LEU A 5 11.65 -3.04 17.30
C LEU A 5 10.12 -3.21 17.27
N ALA A 6 9.39 -2.31 17.93
CA ALA A 6 7.93 -2.26 17.90
C ALA A 6 7.34 -1.90 16.53
N SER A 7 8.05 -1.15 15.68
CA SER A 7 7.61 -0.84 14.31
C SER A 7 7.79 -2.02 13.37
N LEU A 8 8.85 -2.83 13.57
CA LEU A 8 9.13 -4.01 12.74
C LEU A 8 8.00 -5.03 12.83
N LYS A 9 7.47 -5.31 14.02
CA LYS A 9 6.36 -6.28 14.17
C LYS A 9 5.12 -5.86 13.36
N TYR A 10 4.78 -4.57 13.32
CA TYR A 10 3.64 -4.07 12.55
C TYR A 10 3.94 -4.08 11.06
N ALA A 11 5.17 -3.74 10.65
CA ALA A 11 5.59 -3.81 9.27
C ALA A 11 5.53 -5.25 8.72
N PHE A 12 6.03 -6.23 9.47
CA PHE A 12 5.94 -7.65 9.11
C PHE A 12 4.51 -8.16 9.04
N ALA A 13 3.67 -7.82 10.03
CA ALA A 13 2.26 -8.18 10.01
C ALA A 13 1.55 -7.58 8.79
N GLY A 14 1.83 -6.31 8.49
CA GLY A 14 1.34 -5.63 7.28
C GLY A 14 1.78 -6.35 6.01
N MET A 15 3.08 -6.63 5.86
CA MET A 15 3.63 -7.34 4.69
C MET A 15 2.91 -8.68 4.43
N VAL A 16 2.69 -9.48 5.47
CA VAL A 16 1.98 -10.77 5.34
C VAL A 16 0.51 -10.54 4.96
N ALA A 17 -0.17 -9.60 5.60
CA ALA A 17 -1.56 -9.29 5.30
C ALA A 17 -1.76 -8.82 3.85
N TRP A 18 -0.87 -7.94 3.35
CA TRP A 18 -0.89 -7.47 1.97
C TRP A 18 -0.58 -8.59 0.96
N ALA A 19 0.33 -9.51 1.29
CA ALA A 19 0.59 -10.68 0.44
C ALA A 19 -0.64 -11.61 0.33
N LEU A 20 -1.30 -11.90 1.46
CA LEU A 20 -2.54 -12.70 1.48
C LEU A 20 -3.66 -12.02 0.71
N TRP A 21 -3.84 -10.71 0.91
CA TRP A 21 -4.82 -9.91 0.17
C TRP A 21 -4.62 -10.03 -1.35
N ALA A 22 -3.39 -9.88 -1.83
CA ALA A 22 -3.08 -9.95 -3.26
C ALA A 22 -3.51 -11.30 -3.88
N VAL A 23 -3.25 -12.40 -3.17
CA VAL A 23 -3.64 -13.76 -3.60
C VAL A 23 -5.16 -13.92 -3.58
N PHE A 24 -5.84 -13.53 -2.50
CA PHE A 24 -7.30 -13.66 -2.40
C PHE A 24 -8.04 -12.84 -3.44
N VAL A 25 -7.60 -11.61 -3.71
CA VAL A 25 -8.19 -10.76 -4.76
C VAL A 25 -8.02 -11.41 -6.13
N LYS A 26 -6.83 -11.91 -6.48
CA LYS A 26 -6.63 -12.61 -7.75
C LYS A 26 -7.53 -13.84 -7.88
N LEU A 27 -7.71 -14.61 -6.80
CA LEU A 27 -8.61 -15.76 -6.80
C LEU A 27 -10.08 -15.33 -7.00
N ALA A 28 -10.51 -14.28 -6.32
CA ALA A 28 -11.87 -13.74 -6.45
C ALA A 28 -12.15 -13.24 -7.88
N LEU A 29 -11.18 -12.60 -8.52
CA LEU A 29 -11.26 -12.12 -9.91
C LEU A 29 -11.44 -13.25 -10.95
N ARG A 30 -11.27 -14.52 -10.58
CA ARG A 30 -11.55 -15.66 -11.48
C ARG A 30 -13.05 -15.93 -11.67
N GLY A 31 -13.89 -15.50 -10.72
CA GLY A 31 -15.32 -15.84 -10.70
C GLY A 31 -16.26 -14.64 -10.52
N ALA A 32 -15.74 -13.43 -10.38
CA ALA A 32 -16.52 -12.22 -10.15
C ALA A 32 -15.97 -11.04 -10.94
N THR A 33 -16.82 -10.05 -11.20
CA THR A 33 -16.42 -8.82 -11.89
C THR A 33 -15.48 -7.99 -11.02
N THR A 34 -14.54 -7.28 -11.65
CA THR A 34 -13.59 -6.41 -10.95
C THR A 34 -14.26 -5.36 -10.08
N GLN A 35 -15.37 -4.79 -10.55
CA GLN A 35 -16.17 -3.83 -9.79
C GLN A 35 -16.68 -4.43 -8.49
N MET A 36 -17.20 -5.68 -8.54
CA MET A 36 -17.67 -6.38 -7.35
C MET A 36 -16.51 -6.69 -6.40
N VAL A 37 -15.42 -7.29 -6.90
CA VAL A 37 -14.29 -7.68 -6.04
C VAL A 37 -13.67 -6.45 -5.40
N LEU A 38 -13.45 -5.37 -6.15
CA LEU A 38 -12.92 -4.12 -5.64
C LEU A 38 -13.84 -3.53 -4.57
N LEU A 39 -15.12 -3.33 -4.88
CA LEU A 39 -16.06 -2.72 -3.94
C LEU A 39 -16.16 -3.50 -2.63
N ILE A 40 -16.33 -4.83 -2.71
CA ILE A 40 -16.47 -5.67 -1.53
C ILE A 40 -15.17 -5.73 -0.73
N THR A 41 -14.01 -5.85 -1.38
CA THR A 41 -12.72 -5.89 -0.67
C THR A 41 -12.49 -4.63 0.17
N TYR A 42 -12.70 -3.45 -0.42
CA TYR A 42 -12.47 -2.19 0.29
C TYR A 42 -13.59 -1.86 1.29
N ALA A 43 -14.82 -2.29 1.05
CA ALA A 43 -15.89 -2.21 2.05
C ALA A 43 -15.56 -3.07 3.29
N THR A 44 -15.10 -4.31 3.09
CA THR A 44 -14.65 -5.18 4.19
C THR A 44 -13.43 -4.59 4.91
N ALA A 45 -12.45 -4.04 4.19
CA ALA A 45 -11.31 -3.37 4.80
C ALA A 45 -11.73 -2.18 5.66
N ALA A 46 -12.63 -1.32 5.15
CA ALA A 46 -13.18 -0.19 5.90
C ALA A 46 -13.92 -0.65 7.17
N PHE A 47 -14.67 -1.76 7.09
CA PHE A 47 -15.34 -2.34 8.26
C PHE A 47 -14.35 -2.84 9.32
N VAL A 48 -13.26 -3.50 8.91
CA VAL A 48 -12.20 -3.94 9.84
C VAL A 48 -11.53 -2.73 10.52
N ILE A 49 -11.24 -1.67 9.77
CA ILE A 49 -10.66 -0.43 10.30
C ILE A 49 -11.63 0.24 11.29
N ALA A 50 -12.91 0.35 10.94
CA ALA A 50 -13.93 0.92 11.82
C ALA A 50 -14.08 0.10 13.11
N GLY A 51 -14.06 -1.24 13.02
CA GLY A 51 -14.04 -2.14 14.18
C GLY A 51 -12.82 -1.91 15.07
N TYR A 52 -11.63 -1.72 14.49
CA TYR A 52 -10.42 -1.38 15.26
C TYR A 52 -10.56 -0.06 16.02
N VAL A 53 -11.08 1.00 15.38
CA VAL A 53 -11.31 2.30 16.04
C VAL A 53 -12.32 2.16 17.18
N ALA A 54 -13.42 1.44 16.95
CA ALA A 54 -14.44 1.20 17.97
C ALA A 54 -13.92 0.40 19.17
N LEU A 55 -13.08 -0.61 18.94
CA LEU A 55 -12.52 -1.45 20.01
C LEU A 55 -11.41 -0.76 20.80
N THR A 56 -10.66 0.13 20.17
CA THR A 56 -9.56 0.86 20.84
C THR A 56 -10.01 2.17 21.48
N GLY A 57 -11.24 2.62 21.23
CA GLY A 57 -11.76 3.89 21.72
C GLY A 57 -11.05 5.10 21.10
N GLY A 58 -10.53 4.96 19.87
CA GLY A 58 -9.78 6.03 19.20
C GLY A 58 -10.64 7.27 18.96
N GLU A 59 -10.18 8.44 19.42
CA GLU A 59 -10.83 9.72 19.14
C GLU A 59 -10.61 10.12 17.68
N LEU A 60 -11.67 10.58 17.02
CA LEU A 60 -11.60 11.19 15.69
C LEU A 60 -11.52 12.70 15.87
N ASP A 61 -10.32 13.27 15.72
CA ASP A 61 -10.08 14.72 15.74
C ASP A 61 -9.87 15.28 14.32
N PRO A 62 -10.93 15.71 13.61
CA PRO A 62 -10.85 16.15 12.23
C PRO A 62 -10.35 17.59 12.13
N THR A 63 -9.06 17.81 12.36
CA THR A 63 -8.44 19.09 11.97
C THR A 63 -8.59 19.32 10.47
N ARG A 64 -8.75 20.58 10.02
CA ARG A 64 -8.90 20.89 8.56
C ARG A 64 -7.79 20.27 7.71
N TRP A 65 -6.56 20.33 8.19
CA TRP A 65 -5.39 19.74 7.51
C TRP A 65 -5.40 18.22 7.56
N GLY A 66 -5.67 17.63 8.73
CA GLY A 66 -5.75 16.18 8.89
C GLY A 66 -6.85 15.57 8.02
N LEU A 67 -8.02 16.19 7.97
CA LEU A 67 -9.11 15.77 7.09
C LEU A 67 -8.73 15.91 5.61
N GLY A 68 -8.15 17.04 5.20
CA GLY A 68 -7.73 17.27 3.82
C GLY A 68 -6.73 16.22 3.31
N TYR A 69 -5.66 15.97 4.07
CA TYR A 69 -4.67 14.96 3.71
C TYR A 69 -5.21 13.53 3.82
N SER A 70 -6.12 13.25 4.76
CA SER A 70 -6.79 11.94 4.85
C SER A 70 -7.65 11.67 3.62
N LEU A 71 -8.39 12.66 3.13
CA LEU A 71 -9.17 12.56 1.90
C LEU A 71 -8.28 12.38 0.67
N ALA A 72 -7.18 13.15 0.58
CA ALA A 72 -6.22 13.01 -0.51
C ALA A 72 -5.54 11.61 -0.49
N GLY A 73 -5.15 11.13 0.68
CA GLY A 73 -4.59 9.79 0.87
C GLY A 73 -5.60 8.69 0.51
N GLY A 74 -6.87 8.85 0.91
CA GLY A 74 -7.96 7.96 0.52
C GLY A 74 -8.18 7.94 -0.99
N ALA A 75 -8.17 9.10 -1.66
CA ALA A 75 -8.29 9.20 -3.11
C ALA A 75 -7.11 8.52 -3.83
N ALA A 76 -5.87 8.76 -3.39
CA ALA A 76 -4.68 8.12 -3.94
C ALA A 76 -4.71 6.59 -3.74
N SER A 77 -5.10 6.12 -2.56
CA SER A 77 -5.29 4.70 -2.26
C SER A 77 -6.35 4.07 -3.16
N GLY A 78 -7.49 4.74 -3.36
CA GLY A 78 -8.54 4.31 -4.27
C GLY A 78 -8.03 4.21 -5.71
N LEU A 79 -7.38 5.24 -6.24
CA LEU A 79 -6.82 5.21 -7.60
C LEU A 79 -5.77 4.10 -7.78
N GLY A 80 -4.91 3.90 -6.78
CA GLY A 80 -3.96 2.79 -6.74
C GLY A 80 -4.65 1.44 -6.75
N ALA A 81 -5.74 1.28 -6.00
CA ALA A 81 -6.58 0.09 -6.03
C ALA A 81 -7.16 -0.18 -7.42
N LEU A 82 -7.75 0.84 -8.05
CA LEU A 82 -8.30 0.71 -9.40
C LEU A 82 -7.22 0.23 -10.37
N ALA A 83 -6.03 0.86 -10.37
CA ALA A 83 -4.92 0.47 -11.23
C ALA A 83 -4.43 -0.96 -10.95
N TYR A 84 -4.27 -1.32 -9.67
CA TYR A 84 -3.83 -2.65 -9.25
C TYR A 84 -4.80 -3.75 -9.70
N TYR A 85 -6.10 -3.56 -9.49
CA TYR A 85 -7.11 -4.55 -9.87
C TYR A 85 -7.19 -4.72 -11.38
N ARG A 86 -7.13 -3.63 -12.15
CA ARG A 86 -7.05 -3.70 -13.62
C ARG A 86 -5.80 -4.44 -14.09
N SER A 87 -4.65 -4.21 -13.44
CA SER A 87 -3.43 -4.97 -13.73
C SER A 87 -3.60 -6.47 -13.44
N LEU A 88 -4.28 -6.84 -12.35
CA LEU A 88 -4.56 -8.24 -12.03
C LEU A 88 -5.54 -8.92 -12.99
N GLU A 89 -6.40 -8.19 -13.71
CA GLU A 89 -7.25 -8.80 -14.74
C GLU A 89 -6.42 -9.33 -15.90
N THR A 90 -5.42 -8.55 -16.34
CA THR A 90 -4.62 -8.86 -17.54
C THR A 90 -3.28 -9.52 -17.24
N GLY A 91 -2.75 -9.37 -16.03
CA GLY A 91 -1.42 -9.83 -15.63
C GLY A 91 -1.45 -10.82 -14.46
N ASP A 92 -0.29 -11.34 -14.09
CA ASP A 92 -0.13 -12.22 -12.94
C ASP A 92 0.10 -11.44 -11.63
N VAL A 93 -0.08 -12.13 -10.49
CA VAL A 93 0.09 -11.55 -9.15
C VAL A 93 1.54 -11.16 -8.91
N GLY A 94 2.50 -11.98 -9.36
CA GLY A 94 3.93 -11.74 -9.14
C GLY A 94 4.37 -10.43 -9.76
N THR A 95 4.14 -10.26 -11.07
CA THR A 95 4.51 -9.04 -11.80
C THR A 95 3.79 -7.82 -11.22
N THR A 96 2.47 -7.90 -11.04
CA THR A 96 1.66 -6.78 -10.54
C THR A 96 2.11 -6.34 -9.15
N THR A 97 2.22 -7.28 -8.21
CA THR A 97 2.63 -6.96 -6.82
C THR A 97 4.07 -6.49 -6.74
N THR A 98 4.97 -7.01 -7.58
CA THR A 98 6.38 -6.58 -7.61
C THR A 98 6.49 -5.13 -8.06
N ILE A 99 5.82 -4.75 -9.15
CA ILE A 99 5.81 -3.36 -9.64
C ILE A 99 5.17 -2.44 -8.62
N THR A 100 3.96 -2.76 -8.13
CA THR A 100 3.26 -1.89 -7.17
C THR A 100 3.96 -1.84 -5.82
N GLY A 101 4.69 -2.90 -5.45
CA GLY A 101 5.51 -2.96 -4.24
C GLY A 101 6.63 -1.93 -4.21
N LEU A 102 7.06 -1.39 -5.36
CA LEU A 102 8.00 -0.26 -5.43
C LEU A 102 7.41 1.07 -5.01
N TYR A 103 6.14 1.14 -4.55
CA TYR A 103 5.57 2.41 -4.08
C TYR A 103 6.46 3.09 -3.02
N PHE A 104 7.22 2.32 -2.24
CA PHE A 104 8.15 2.88 -1.24
C PHE A 104 9.27 3.71 -1.88
N VAL A 105 9.71 3.37 -3.09
CA VAL A 105 10.71 4.15 -3.85
C VAL A 105 10.12 5.50 -4.22
N VAL A 106 8.89 5.49 -4.76
CA VAL A 106 8.17 6.73 -5.11
C VAL A 106 7.91 7.56 -3.84
N ALA A 107 7.52 6.91 -2.75
CA ALA A 107 7.29 7.56 -1.46
C ALA A 107 8.58 8.20 -0.90
N ALA A 108 9.73 7.53 -0.99
CA ALA A 108 11.01 8.09 -0.55
C ALA A 108 11.41 9.33 -1.38
N ILE A 109 11.19 9.29 -2.70
CA ILE A 109 11.42 10.46 -3.57
C ILE A 109 10.48 11.61 -3.20
N LEU A 110 9.19 11.32 -3.02
CA LEU A 110 8.21 12.33 -2.62
C LEU A 110 8.49 12.88 -1.20
N GLY A 111 8.93 12.04 -0.27
CA GLY A 111 9.37 12.47 1.06
C GLY A 111 10.54 13.45 0.97
N ALA A 112 11.53 13.15 0.15
CA ALA A 112 12.64 14.07 -0.08
C ALA A 112 12.22 15.40 -0.72
N LEU A 113 11.30 15.36 -1.69
CA LEU A 113 10.88 16.55 -2.45
C LEU A 113 9.84 17.41 -1.73
N VAL A 114 8.92 16.79 -0.99
CA VAL A 114 7.73 17.43 -0.42
C VAL A 114 7.87 17.64 1.09
N LEU A 115 8.54 16.71 1.79
CA LEU A 115 8.69 16.73 3.24
C LEU A 115 10.09 17.18 3.68
N ASP A 116 10.97 17.53 2.73
CA ASP A 116 12.37 17.91 2.96
C ASP A 116 13.18 16.82 3.71
N GLU A 117 12.80 15.55 3.51
CA GLU A 117 13.50 14.41 4.12
C GLU A 117 14.85 14.17 3.44
N SER A 118 15.93 14.11 4.23
CA SER A 118 17.25 13.79 3.69
C SER A 118 17.38 12.30 3.38
N LEU A 119 17.65 11.95 2.13
CA LEU A 119 18.04 10.59 1.74
C LEU A 119 19.54 10.39 1.97
N SER A 120 19.90 9.40 2.80
CA SER A 120 21.31 9.04 2.96
C SER A 120 21.83 8.29 1.73
N ALA A 121 23.15 8.17 1.63
CA ALA A 121 23.78 7.36 0.58
C ALA A 121 23.32 5.89 0.64
N SER A 122 23.12 5.35 1.84
CA SER A 122 22.60 3.99 2.05
C SER A 122 21.15 3.85 1.59
N ASP A 123 20.29 4.84 1.87
CA ASP A 123 18.89 4.82 1.43
C ASP A 123 18.81 4.84 -0.11
N THR A 124 19.63 5.70 -0.73
CA THR A 124 19.73 5.82 -2.18
C THR A 124 20.20 4.52 -2.82
N ALA A 125 21.22 3.87 -2.24
CA ALA A 125 21.71 2.58 -2.72
C ALA A 125 20.64 1.48 -2.58
N GLY A 126 19.91 1.44 -1.46
CA GLY A 126 18.81 0.50 -1.24
C GLY A 126 17.67 0.66 -2.25
N ILE A 127 17.27 1.92 -2.51
CA ILE A 127 16.27 2.27 -3.52
C ILE A 127 16.73 1.81 -4.92
N ALA A 128 17.98 2.10 -5.30
CA ALA A 128 18.53 1.69 -6.59
C ALA A 128 18.56 0.16 -6.75
N LEU A 129 18.97 -0.56 -5.71
CA LEU A 129 19.00 -2.03 -5.71
C LEU A 129 17.59 -2.62 -5.82
N ALA A 130 16.61 -2.05 -5.14
CA ALA A 130 15.22 -2.50 -5.24
C ALA A 130 14.63 -2.26 -6.62
N ALA A 131 14.83 -1.07 -7.19
CA ALA A 131 14.40 -0.74 -8.54
C ALA A 131 15.02 -1.69 -9.57
N LEU A 132 16.31 -1.97 -9.44
CA LEU A 132 17.01 -2.96 -10.28
C LEU A 132 16.42 -4.36 -10.09
N GLY A 133 16.21 -4.81 -8.85
CA GLY A 133 15.61 -6.10 -8.56
C GLY A 133 14.25 -6.30 -9.23
N VAL A 134 13.40 -5.28 -9.20
CA VAL A 134 12.10 -5.31 -9.90
C VAL A 134 12.26 -5.29 -11.41
N ALA A 135 13.14 -4.45 -11.97
CA ALA A 135 13.44 -4.47 -13.40
C ALA A 135 13.95 -5.86 -13.87
N ILE A 136 14.62 -6.60 -12.99
CA ILE A 136 15.07 -7.97 -13.25
C ILE A 136 13.90 -8.98 -13.21
N LEU A 137 12.91 -8.79 -12.36
CA LEU A 137 11.78 -9.71 -12.21
C LEU A 137 10.70 -9.51 -13.29
N VAL A 138 10.54 -8.28 -13.79
CA VAL A 138 9.48 -7.86 -14.73
C VAL A 138 9.91 -8.01 -16.19
N ARG A 139 10.68 -9.06 -16.52
CA ARG A 139 11.19 -9.32 -17.87
C ARG A 139 10.26 -10.18 -18.71
#